data_AF-A0A9D4N5X8-F1
#
_entry.id   AF-A0A9D4N5X8-F1
#
_cell.length_a   1.000
_cell.length_b   1.000
_cell.length_c   1.000
_cell.angle_alpha   90.00
_cell.angle_beta   90.00
_cell.angle_gamma   90.00
#
_symmetry.space_group_name_H-M   'P 1'
#
loop_
_entity.id
_entity.type
_entity.pdbx_description
1 polymer ?
#
loop_
_entity_poly.entity_id
_entity_poly.type
_entity_poly.pdbx_seq_one_letter_code
_entity_poly.pdbx_strand_id
1 'polypeptide(L)'
;MLKKDNFLSRVKNKIGMTALISTALPKNGCKDVLLPGDADVDIVQTTVEPSRHSTTTLVDEDTYLLIFLLHYSEKDNSKLPL
;
A
#
# COMPACT_ATOMS: atom_id res chain seq x y z
N MET A 1 25.87 0.32 -6.22
CA MET A 1 24.90 -0.74 -5.88
C MET A 1 24.84 -0.84 -4.36
N LEU A 2 23.73 -0.40 -3.79
CA LEU A 2 23.68 0.28 -2.50
C LEU A 2 23.54 -0.72 -1.34
N LYS A 3 24.11 -0.40 -0.17
CA LYS A 3 24.08 -1.20 1.06
C LYS A 3 22.68 -1.76 1.41
N LYS A 4 21.62 -1.02 1.05
CA LYS A 4 20.21 -1.41 1.16
C LYS A 4 19.93 -2.70 0.37
N ASP A 5 20.29 -2.74 -0.90
CA ASP A 5 19.95 -3.84 -1.80
C ASP A 5 20.67 -5.13 -1.38
N ASN A 6 21.91 -5.03 -0.89
CA ASN A 6 22.65 -6.15 -0.32
C ASN A 6 22.07 -6.62 1.03
N PHE A 7 21.53 -5.70 1.83
CA PHE A 7 20.86 -6.07 3.08
C PHE A 7 19.55 -6.82 2.79
N LEU A 8 18.75 -6.33 1.84
CA LEU A 8 17.44 -6.90 1.48
C LEU A 8 17.52 -8.14 0.59
N SER A 9 18.62 -8.35 -0.13
CA SER A 9 18.85 -9.59 -0.90
C SER A 9 18.97 -10.83 0.01
N ARG A 10 19.29 -10.64 1.29
CA ARG A 10 19.33 -11.71 2.28
C ARG A 10 17.91 -11.99 2.78
N VAL A 11 17.37 -13.17 2.44
CA VAL A 11 16.02 -13.61 2.83
C VAL A 11 15.76 -13.46 4.33
N LYS A 12 16.73 -13.85 5.18
CA LYS A 12 16.60 -13.71 6.65
C LYS A 12 16.36 -12.26 7.10
N ASN A 13 17.03 -11.30 6.46
CA ASN A 13 16.87 -9.89 6.77
C ASN A 13 15.52 -9.38 6.31
N LYS A 14 15.07 -9.79 5.11
CA LYS A 14 13.74 -9.43 4.59
C LYS A 14 12.63 -9.92 5.53
N ILE A 15 12.67 -11.20 5.92
CA ILE A 15 11.69 -11.79 6.86
C ILE A 15 11.76 -11.10 8.22
N GLY A 16 12.96 -10.87 8.75
CA GLY A 16 13.15 -10.20 10.04
C GLY A 16 12.60 -8.77 10.05
N MET A 17 12.83 -8.00 8.98
CA MET A 17 12.26 -6.66 8.82
C MET A 17 10.74 -6.67 8.75
N THR A 18 10.15 -7.58 7.96
CA THR A 18 8.69 -7.73 7.89
C THR A 18 8.11 -8.04 9.27
N ALA A 19 8.71 -8.98 10.02
CA ALA A 19 8.25 -9.31 11.37
C ALA A 19 8.34 -8.13 12.35
N LEU A 20 9.41 -7.34 12.28
CA LEU A 20 9.57 -6.13 13.10
C LEU A 20 8.48 -5.09 12.78
N ILE A 21 8.19 -4.85 11.50
CA ILE A 21 7.17 -3.89 11.04
C ILE A 21 5.77 -4.36 11.46
N SER A 22 5.41 -5.61 11.18
CA SER A 22 4.11 -6.19 11.56
C SER A 22 3.90 -6.22 13.08
N THR A 23 4.97 -6.24 13.88
CA THR A 23 4.87 -6.13 15.34
C THR A 23 4.76 -4.67 15.81
N ALA A 24 5.44 -3.74 15.14
CA ALA A 24 5.51 -2.35 15.56
C ALA A 24 4.26 -1.53 15.18
N LEU A 25 3.69 -1.78 13.99
CA LEU A 25 2.53 -1.04 13.49
C LEU A 25 1.31 -1.16 14.42
N PRO A 26 0.86 -2.37 14.83
CA PRO A 26 -0.26 -2.50 15.76
C PRO A 26 -0.02 -1.85 17.12
N LYS A 27 1.23 -1.86 17.62
CA LYS A 27 1.59 -1.21 18.89
C LYS A 27 1.44 0.31 18.85
N ASN A 28 1.47 0.91 17.66
CA ASN A 28 1.28 2.33 17.44
C ASN A 28 -0.14 2.66 16.92
N GLY A 29 -1.09 1.74 17.04
CA GLY A 29 -2.48 1.96 16.64
C GLY A 29 -2.76 1.80 15.15
N CYS A 30 -1.80 1.32 14.36
CA CYS A 30 -2.01 1.02 12.94
C CYS A 30 -2.61 -0.38 12.79
N LYS A 31 -3.60 -0.52 11.90
CA LYS A 31 -4.13 -1.83 11.53
C LYS A 31 -3.23 -2.46 10.46
N ASP A 32 -2.70 -3.65 10.74
CA ASP A 32 -2.03 -4.47 9.74
C ASP A 32 -3.09 -5.28 8.96
N VAL A 33 -2.97 -5.32 7.64
CA VAL A 33 -3.91 -6.03 6.76
C VAL A 33 -3.11 -6.89 5.79
N LEU A 34 -3.27 -8.21 5.90
CA LEU A 34 -2.72 -9.16 4.95
C LEU A 34 -3.77 -9.46 3.88
N LEU A 35 -3.46 -9.12 2.63
CA LEU A 35 -4.30 -9.41 1.48
C LEU A 35 -3.60 -10.43 0.57
N PRO A 36 -4.35 -11.37 -0.03
CA PRO A 36 -3.79 -12.41 -0.90
C PRO A 36 -3.55 -11.92 -2.34
N GLY A 37 -3.97 -10.69 -2.67
CA GLY A 37 -3.95 -10.15 -4.00
C GLY A 37 -2.59 -9.57 -4.40
N ASP A 38 -2.63 -8.78 -5.47
CA ASP A 38 -1.48 -7.98 -5.89
C ASP A 38 -1.36 -6.76 -4.98
N ALA A 39 -0.16 -6.55 -4.41
CA ALA A 39 0.04 -5.52 -3.40
C ALA A 39 -0.27 -4.11 -3.93
N ASP A 40 0.08 -3.81 -5.18
CA ASP A 40 -0.13 -2.48 -5.76
C ASP A 40 -1.63 -2.20 -5.91
N VAL A 41 -2.38 -3.18 -6.43
CA VAL A 41 -3.85 -3.10 -6.57
C VAL A 41 -4.52 -3.03 -5.19
N ASP A 42 -4.10 -3.87 -4.26
CA ASP A 42 -4.69 -3.98 -2.92
C ASP A 42 -4.49 -2.69 -2.12
N ILE A 43 -3.31 -2.08 -2.19
CA ILE A 43 -3.00 -0.79 -1.55
C ILE A 43 -3.90 0.31 -2.12
N VAL A 44 -4.03 0.39 -3.45
CA VAL A 44 -4.84 1.42 -4.11
C VAL A 44 -6.32 1.24 -3.78
N GLN A 45 -6.87 0.04 -3.87
CA GLN A 45 -8.27 -0.21 -3.56
C GLN A 45 -8.59 0.08 -2.09
N THR A 46 -7.71 -0.34 -1.18
CA THR A 46 -7.86 -0.05 0.26
C THR A 46 -7.79 1.44 0.56
N THR A 47 -7.12 2.23 -0.27
CA THR A 47 -7.05 3.70 -0.16
C THR A 47 -8.29 4.37 -0.73
N VAL A 48 -8.77 3.93 -1.90
CA VAL A 48 -9.88 4.59 -2.62
C VAL A 48 -11.19 4.50 -1.84
N GLU A 49 -11.51 3.35 -1.24
CA GLU A 49 -12.74 3.16 -0.47
C GLU A 49 -12.94 4.20 0.67
N PRO A 50 -12.01 4.37 1.63
CA PRO A 50 -12.16 5.37 2.70
C PRO A 50 -12.02 6.82 2.20
N SER A 51 -11.35 7.06 1.06
CA SER A 51 -11.23 8.40 0.49
C SER A 51 -12.57 9.01 0.08
N ARG A 52 -13.59 8.17 -0.13
CA ARG A 52 -14.97 8.60 -0.41
C ARG A 52 -15.65 9.28 0.78
N HIS A 53 -15.20 8.97 2.00
CA HIS A 53 -15.85 9.40 3.23
C HIS A 53 -14.97 10.31 4.08
N SER A 54 -13.65 10.30 3.86
CA SER A 54 -12.69 11.03 4.67
C SER A 54 -11.43 11.36 3.87
N THR A 55 -10.76 12.45 4.23
CA THR A 55 -9.44 12.77 3.65
C THR A 55 -8.49 11.62 3.94
N THR A 56 -8.07 10.93 2.88
CA THR A 56 -7.21 9.76 2.95
C THR A 56 -5.90 10.08 2.25
N THR A 57 -4.77 9.75 2.88
CA THR A 57 -3.43 9.94 2.33
C THR A 57 -2.78 8.59 2.10
N LEU A 58 -2.36 8.33 0.86
CA LEU A 58 -1.52 7.20 0.50
C LEU A 58 -0.05 7.63 0.54
N VAL A 59 0.79 6.85 1.22
CA VAL A 59 2.22 7.08 1.32
C VAL A 59 2.95 5.96 0.62
N ASP A 60 3.63 6.28 -0.48
CA ASP A 60 4.43 5.33 -1.23
C ASP A 60 5.56 6.03 -2.00
N GLU A 61 6.62 5.29 -2.36
CA GLU A 61 7.72 5.74 -3.22
C GLU A 61 7.51 5.35 -4.69
N ASP A 62 6.67 4.35 -4.98
CA ASP A 62 6.46 3.86 -6.34
C ASP A 62 5.54 4.78 -7.16
N THR A 63 6.12 5.36 -8.23
CA THR A 63 5.37 6.21 -9.16
C THR A 63 4.31 5.46 -9.97
N TYR A 64 4.44 4.14 -10.16
CA TYR A 64 3.41 3.35 -10.83
C TYR A 64 2.12 3.27 -10.01
N LEU A 65 2.23 3.36 -8.68
CA LEU A 65 1.09 3.38 -7.78
C LEU A 65 0.20 4.61 -8.00
N LEU A 66 0.77 5.74 -8.43
CA LEU A 66 0.00 6.94 -8.78
C LEU A 66 -0.90 6.70 -10.00
N ILE A 67 -0.42 5.95 -11.00
CA ILE A 67 -1.20 5.61 -12.20
C ILE A 67 -2.39 4.72 -11.82
N PHE A 68 -2.15 3.72 -10.96
CA PHE A 68 -3.22 2.88 -10.43
C PHE A 68 -4.22 3.69 -9.61
N LEU A 69 -3.74 4.61 -8.75
CA LEU A 69 -4.60 5.46 -7.94
C LEU A 69 -5.55 6.29 -8.81
N LEU A 70 -5.06 6.92 -9.88
CA LEU A 70 -5.89 7.68 -10.82
C LEU A 70 -6.93 6.79 -11.50
N HIS A 71 -6.51 5.64 -12.04
CA HIS A 71 -7.38 4.70 -12.74
C HIS A 71 -8.52 4.16 -11.86
N TYR A 72 -8.22 3.75 -10.63
CA TYR A 72 -9.23 3.22 -9.71
C TYR A 72 -10.08 4.32 -9.07
N SER A 73 -9.58 5.56 -8.98
CA SER A 73 -10.40 6.70 -8.56
C SER A 73 -11.41 7.13 -9.63
N GLU A 74 -11.05 7.04 -10.92
CA GLU A 74 -11.94 7.40 -12.03
C GLU A 74 -13.02 6.36 -12.35
N LYS A 75 -12.70 5.06 -12.20
CA LYS A 75 -13.63 3.96 -12.47
C LYS A 75 -14.93 3.99 -11.67
N ASP A 76 -14.99 4.77 -10.59
CA ASP A 76 -16.24 5.01 -9.85
C ASP A 76 -17.00 6.25 -10.30
N ASN A 77 -16.35 7.23 -10.94
CA ASN A 77 -17.01 8.43 -11.46
C ASN A 77 -17.84 8.14 -12.73
N SER A 78 -17.60 7.03 -13.42
CA SER A 78 -18.42 6.59 -14.57
C SER A 78 -19.81 6.05 -14.20
N LYS A 79 -20.21 6.16 -12.92
CA LYS A 79 -21.59 5.88 -12.47
C LYS A 79 -22.47 7.13 -12.34
N LEU A 80 -22.01 8.29 -12.81
CA LEU A 80 -22.89 9.45 -13.00
C LEU A 80 -23.63 9.30 -14.35
N PRO A 81 -24.96 9.20 -14.36
CA PRO A 81 -25.71 9.26 -15.60
C PRO A 81 -25.55 10.66 -16.17
N LEU A 82 -25.19 10.73 -17.46
CA LEU A 82 -25.42 11.91 -18.30
C LEU A 82 -26.90 12.27 -18.31
#